data_AF-A0A7W1LRU6-F1
#
_entry.id   AF-A0A7W1LRU6-F1
#
_cell.length_a   1.000
_cell.length_b   1.000
_cell.length_c   1.000
_cell.angle_alpha   90.00
_cell.angle_beta   90.00
_cell.angle_gamma   90.00
#
_symmetry.space_group_name_H-M   'P 1'
#
loop_
_entity.id
_entity.type
_entity.pdbx_description
1 polymer ?
#
loop_
_entity_poly.entity_id
_entity_poly.type
_entity_poly.pdbx_seq_one_letter_code
_entity_poly.pdbx_strand_id
1 'polypeptide(L)'
;MSAPPTTAAVAGYEATIRRTTDGVAHITGASMGDVTFGQGYANGEDHACTVADQILKVKGQRARWFGPGEGDANINSDLAWRAIGIGRRARNDYETASPEVVEAFDGFAAGWSAHLEEVGPGGVSGWCAGKNWLRPISGEDVYAYARSIALLASSGALTDFIATAAPPTAAARDEETPPSTNGFARALASTDVAARSTGSNAWAVGAEKVTGGEGGLLVGNPHFPWEGERRFWEVHLTVPGETNIYGAQLIGVPGVGIGFTDSFAWSHTVSAGHRFTAYTLDLDPADPRRYLVDGEPREMTAQSVRVQVRRPNGELRAVRRNMWSSEYGPIINFPGVGWTDTQTLTFRDANIGNDEFAEQYLAMTTATSFDEFVGAHREHQGVPLFNTVAVSSDGRAWYADTSATPNLSRQGERLYRRALRDDAFTQVAADNGAILLDGSDSRFEWEEVDGARDPGL
;
A
#
# COMPACT_ATOMS: atom_id res chain seq x y z
N MET A 1 -15.29 24.76 -25.80
CA MET A 1 -14.32 24.50 -26.87
C MET A 1 -13.20 23.68 -26.24
N SER A 2 -12.85 22.51 -26.79
CA SER A 2 -11.73 21.72 -26.26
C SER A 2 -10.46 22.55 -26.36
N ALA A 3 -9.66 22.59 -25.30
CA ALA A 3 -8.32 23.17 -25.38
C ALA A 3 -7.52 22.42 -26.47
N PRO A 4 -6.62 23.09 -27.22
CA PRO A 4 -5.72 22.39 -28.12
C PRO A 4 -4.91 21.37 -27.32
N PRO A 5 -4.56 20.21 -27.92
CA PRO A 5 -3.75 19.22 -27.25
C PRO A 5 -2.37 19.80 -26.89
N THR A 6 -1.85 19.40 -25.74
CA THR A 6 -0.49 19.72 -25.28
C THR A 6 0.43 18.57 -25.70
N THR A 7 1.54 18.88 -26.36
CA THR A 7 2.62 17.90 -26.58
C THR A 7 3.67 18.12 -25.50
N ALA A 8 3.82 17.15 -24.60
CA ALA A 8 4.90 17.12 -23.62
C ALA A 8 6.05 16.28 -24.18
N ALA A 9 7.28 16.75 -24.01
CA ALA A 9 8.45 16.03 -24.51
C ALA A 9 9.70 16.32 -23.67
N VAL A 10 10.51 15.29 -23.46
CA VAL A 10 11.88 15.36 -22.95
C VAL A 10 12.76 14.42 -23.77
N ALA A 11 14.07 14.39 -23.51
CA ALA A 11 14.93 13.43 -24.18
C ALA A 11 14.49 11.99 -23.86
N GLY A 12 14.00 11.26 -24.86
CA GLY A 12 13.59 9.85 -24.76
C GLY A 12 12.09 9.61 -24.60
N TYR A 13 11.28 10.62 -24.31
CA TYR A 13 9.82 10.48 -24.18
C TYR A 13 9.05 11.61 -24.87
N GLU A 14 7.97 11.27 -25.55
CA GLU A 14 7.04 12.22 -26.16
C GLU A 14 5.59 11.75 -26.06
N ALA A 15 4.70 12.60 -25.54
CA ALA A 15 3.28 12.28 -25.43
C ALA A 15 2.39 13.47 -25.79
N THR A 16 1.24 13.16 -26.40
CA THR A 16 0.18 14.13 -26.66
C THR A 16 -0.92 13.97 -25.62
N ILE A 17 -1.24 15.06 -24.92
CA ILE A 17 -2.26 15.14 -23.89
C ILE A 17 -3.43 15.98 -24.43
N ARG A 18 -4.58 15.34 -24.62
CA ARG A 18 -5.83 16.00 -25.00
C ARG A 18 -6.81 15.95 -23.85
N ARG A 19 -7.23 17.12 -23.36
CA ARG A 19 -8.25 17.20 -22.30
C ARG A 19 -9.65 17.37 -22.88
N THR A 20 -10.62 16.66 -22.32
CA THR A 20 -12.05 16.73 -22.68
C THR A 20 -12.88 17.41 -21.59
N THR A 21 -14.21 17.30 -21.66
CA THR A 21 -15.12 17.69 -20.58
C THR A 21 -14.62 17.18 -19.22
N ASP A 22 -14.80 17.98 -18.18
CA ASP A 22 -14.34 17.72 -16.81
C ASP A 22 -12.81 17.64 -16.63
N GLY A 23 -12.06 17.91 -17.70
CA GLY A 23 -10.59 17.98 -17.66
C GLY A 23 -9.89 16.64 -17.81
N VAL A 24 -10.61 15.55 -18.10
CA VAL A 24 -10.03 14.21 -18.24
C VAL A 24 -8.92 14.18 -19.27
N ALA A 25 -7.76 13.66 -18.88
CA ALA A 25 -6.58 13.56 -19.74
C ALA A 25 -6.66 12.31 -20.64
N HIS A 26 -6.69 12.54 -21.95
CA HIS A 26 -6.49 11.50 -22.96
C HIS A 26 -5.06 11.60 -23.49
N ILE A 27 -4.25 10.59 -23.20
CA ILE A 27 -2.82 10.58 -23.44
C ILE A 27 -2.50 9.57 -24.54
N THR A 28 -1.78 10.03 -25.55
CA THR A 28 -1.32 9.19 -26.67
C THR A 28 0.20 9.29 -26.81
N GLY A 29 0.86 8.14 -26.92
CA GLY A 29 2.31 8.02 -27.09
C GLY A 29 2.66 6.84 -28.01
N ALA A 30 3.93 6.72 -28.42
CA ALA A 30 4.36 5.65 -29.33
C ALA A 30 4.71 4.35 -28.61
N SER A 31 4.95 4.40 -27.30
CA SER A 31 5.19 3.24 -26.43
C SER A 31 4.47 3.40 -25.09
N MET A 32 4.53 2.36 -24.25
CA MET A 32 4.02 2.47 -22.88
C MET A 32 4.81 3.48 -22.05
N GLY A 33 6.14 3.56 -22.24
CA GLY A 33 6.98 4.60 -21.61
C GLY A 33 6.57 6.03 -21.97
N ASP A 34 6.25 6.29 -23.23
CA ASP A 34 5.72 7.59 -23.67
C ASP A 34 4.37 7.89 -23.00
N VAL A 35 3.47 6.90 -22.97
CA VAL A 35 2.14 7.06 -22.40
C VAL A 35 2.19 7.28 -20.89
N THR A 36 3.02 6.54 -20.15
CA THR A 36 3.20 6.79 -18.71
C THR A 36 3.93 8.11 -18.46
N PHE A 37 4.82 8.56 -19.35
CA PHE A 37 5.37 9.92 -19.32
C PHE A 37 4.29 10.99 -19.44
N GLY A 38 3.41 10.90 -20.44
CA GLY A 38 2.28 11.81 -20.55
C GLY A 38 1.34 11.74 -19.34
N GLN A 39 1.17 10.55 -18.75
CA GLN A 39 0.41 10.33 -17.52
C GLN A 39 1.04 11.04 -16.33
N GLY A 40 2.36 10.92 -16.14
CA GLY A 40 3.10 11.63 -15.10
C GLY A 40 3.00 13.14 -15.26
N TYR A 41 3.12 13.65 -16.49
CA TYR A 41 3.00 15.08 -16.79
C TYR A 41 1.62 15.61 -16.42
N ALA A 42 0.54 14.99 -16.93
CA ALA A 42 -0.83 15.39 -16.63
C ALA A 42 -1.15 15.24 -15.13
N ASN A 43 -0.60 14.23 -14.46
CA ASN A 43 -0.71 14.07 -13.01
C ASN A 43 0.02 15.19 -12.26
N GLY A 44 1.15 15.67 -12.76
CA GLY A 44 1.86 16.84 -12.25
C GLY A 44 1.01 18.12 -12.35
N GLU A 45 0.30 18.32 -13.45
CA GLU A 45 -0.63 19.46 -13.62
C GLU A 45 -1.75 19.44 -12.56
N ASP A 46 -2.34 18.27 -12.34
CA ASP A 46 -3.56 18.13 -11.54
C ASP A 46 -3.30 17.88 -10.04
N HIS A 47 -2.21 17.18 -9.72
CA HIS A 47 -2.02 16.49 -8.44
C HIS A 47 -0.60 16.55 -7.85
N ALA A 48 0.27 17.45 -8.34
CA ALA A 48 1.65 17.58 -7.88
C ALA A 48 1.83 17.64 -6.35
N CYS A 49 0.99 18.40 -5.64
CA CYS A 49 1.13 18.54 -4.19
C CYS A 49 0.94 17.22 -3.43
N THR A 50 -0.02 16.40 -3.87
CA THR A 50 -0.29 15.09 -3.26
C THR A 50 0.88 14.17 -3.50
N VAL A 51 1.34 14.01 -4.75
CA VAL A 51 2.46 13.12 -5.08
C VAL A 51 3.73 13.52 -4.32
N ALA A 52 4.11 14.80 -4.35
CA ALA A 52 5.31 15.27 -3.68
C ALA A 52 5.27 15.03 -2.15
N ASP A 53 4.11 15.25 -1.51
CA ASP A 53 3.92 14.94 -0.09
C ASP A 53 4.07 13.44 0.22
N GLN A 54 3.53 12.57 -0.63
CA GLN A 54 3.64 11.12 -0.45
C GLN A 54 5.06 10.60 -0.71
N ILE A 55 5.82 11.21 -1.63
CA ILE A 55 7.25 10.93 -1.78
C ILE A 55 8.01 11.33 -0.51
N LEU A 56 7.67 12.46 0.13
CA LEU A 56 8.25 12.82 1.44
C LEU A 56 7.88 11.81 2.54
N LYS A 57 6.64 11.28 2.53
CA LYS A 57 6.17 10.24 3.45
C LYS A 57 7.05 9.00 3.38
N VAL A 58 7.22 8.41 2.19
CA VAL A 58 7.96 7.15 2.04
C VAL A 58 9.48 7.33 2.21
N LYS A 59 10.01 8.54 1.97
CA LYS A 59 11.40 8.90 2.31
C LYS A 59 11.63 9.15 3.80
N GLY A 60 10.56 9.16 4.61
CA GLY A 60 10.59 9.56 6.01
C GLY A 60 11.18 10.96 6.18
N GLN A 61 10.56 11.93 5.53
CA GLN A 61 10.96 13.34 5.54
C GLN A 61 9.81 14.31 5.83
N ARG A 62 8.59 13.85 6.16
CA ARG A 62 7.49 14.77 6.48
C ARG A 62 7.83 15.63 7.70
N ALA A 63 8.45 15.05 8.73
CA ALA A 63 8.82 15.79 9.94
C ALA A 63 9.87 16.88 9.67
N ARG A 64 10.71 16.69 8.65
CA ARG A 64 11.72 17.68 8.22
C ARG A 64 11.06 18.93 7.62
N TRP A 65 9.93 18.78 6.96
CA TRP A 65 9.30 19.88 6.20
C TRP A 65 8.09 20.47 6.93
N PHE A 66 7.31 19.61 7.59
CA PHE A 66 6.05 19.95 8.24
C PHE A 66 6.14 19.99 9.77
N GLY A 67 7.31 19.68 10.33
CA GLY A 67 7.50 19.59 11.78
C GLY A 67 6.85 18.34 12.38
N PRO A 68 6.73 18.25 13.71
CA PRO A 68 6.35 17.00 14.38
C PRO A 68 4.98 16.43 13.95
N GLY A 69 4.06 17.28 13.49
CA GLY A 69 2.65 16.91 13.33
C GLY A 69 1.92 16.91 14.66
N GLU A 70 0.59 16.82 14.60
CA GLU A 70 -0.22 16.60 15.81
C GLU A 70 0.12 15.24 16.41
N GLY A 71 0.31 15.16 17.74
CA GLY A 71 0.65 13.91 18.41
C GLY A 71 1.93 13.21 17.90
N ASP A 72 2.89 13.96 17.34
CA ASP A 72 4.09 13.44 16.68
C ASP A 72 3.83 12.59 15.41
N ALA A 73 2.65 12.70 14.78
CA ALA A 73 2.25 11.89 13.62
C ALA A 73 3.28 11.89 12.46
N ASN A 74 3.92 13.02 12.15
CA ASN A 74 4.94 13.06 11.10
C ASN A 74 6.24 12.38 11.53
N ILE A 75 6.62 12.50 12.82
CA ILE A 75 7.81 11.81 13.35
C ILE A 75 7.58 10.31 13.32
N ASN A 76 6.40 9.86 13.77
CA ASN A 76 6.05 8.46 13.83
C ASN A 76 5.99 7.84 12.42
N SER A 77 5.30 8.50 11.47
CA SER A 77 5.32 8.12 10.06
C SER A 77 6.76 8.00 9.53
N ASP A 78 7.60 9.03 9.73
CA ASP A 78 8.96 9.03 9.21
C ASP A 78 9.84 7.91 9.80
N LEU A 79 9.68 7.63 11.10
CA LEU A 79 10.40 6.54 11.77
C LEU A 79 9.93 5.17 11.27
N ALA A 80 8.61 4.97 11.16
CA ALA A 80 8.01 3.71 10.74
C ALA A 80 8.40 3.35 9.31
N TRP A 81 8.24 4.26 8.34
CA TRP A 81 8.61 3.98 6.94
C TRP A 81 10.10 3.67 6.76
N ARG A 82 10.96 4.32 7.54
CA ARG A 82 12.40 4.01 7.58
C ARG A 82 12.70 2.67 8.24
N ALA A 83 11.92 2.25 9.23
CA ALA A 83 12.06 0.97 9.92
C ALA A 83 11.56 -0.20 9.06
N ILE A 84 10.39 -0.06 8.45
CA ILE A 84 9.84 -0.97 7.42
C ILE A 84 10.86 -1.13 6.27
N GLY A 85 11.64 -0.08 6.02
CA GLY A 85 12.70 -0.08 5.03
C GLY A 85 12.15 0.03 3.61
N ILE A 86 11.01 0.71 3.43
CA ILE A 86 10.28 0.76 2.17
C ILE A 86 11.14 1.21 0.99
N GLY A 87 11.99 2.23 1.18
CA GLY A 87 12.89 2.70 0.12
C GLY A 87 14.01 1.71 -0.22
N ARG A 88 14.52 0.95 0.76
CA ARG A 88 15.52 -0.10 0.50
C ARG A 88 14.88 -1.28 -0.23
N ARG A 89 13.67 -1.69 0.18
CA ARG A 89 12.90 -2.73 -0.50
C ARG A 89 12.68 -2.32 -1.94
N ALA A 90 12.03 -1.17 -2.15
CA ALA A 90 11.76 -0.61 -3.46
C ALA A 90 12.99 -0.57 -4.36
N ARG A 91 14.15 -0.11 -3.87
CA ARG A 91 15.38 -0.16 -4.65
C ARG A 91 15.76 -1.57 -5.09
N ASN A 92 15.77 -2.52 -4.15
CA ASN A 92 16.13 -3.90 -4.44
C ASN A 92 15.16 -4.53 -5.44
N ASP A 93 13.85 -4.32 -5.28
CA ASP A 93 12.85 -4.85 -6.21
C ASP A 93 13.01 -4.19 -7.60
N TYR A 94 13.26 -2.88 -7.64
CA TYR A 94 13.40 -2.11 -8.88
C TYR A 94 14.67 -2.48 -9.66
N GLU A 95 15.75 -2.89 -8.97
CA GLU A 95 16.97 -3.41 -9.61
C GLU A 95 16.73 -4.73 -10.37
N THR A 96 15.70 -5.50 -10.00
CA THR A 96 15.37 -6.80 -10.62
C THR A 96 14.04 -6.83 -11.36
N ALA A 97 13.28 -5.72 -11.34
CA ALA A 97 12.00 -5.60 -12.05
C ALA A 97 12.18 -5.76 -13.57
N SER A 98 11.11 -6.11 -14.28
CA SER A 98 11.15 -6.17 -15.75
C SER A 98 11.52 -4.80 -16.35
N PRO A 99 12.20 -4.77 -17.51
CA PRO A 99 12.44 -3.53 -18.24
C PRO A 99 11.16 -2.72 -18.48
N GLU A 100 10.04 -3.38 -18.71
CA GLU A 100 8.74 -2.78 -18.95
C GLU A 100 8.18 -2.08 -17.69
N VAL A 101 8.33 -2.69 -16.50
CA VAL A 101 8.01 -2.02 -15.23
C VAL A 101 8.93 -0.82 -15.01
N VAL A 102 10.24 -0.97 -15.20
CA VAL A 102 11.18 0.14 -15.03
C VAL A 102 10.83 1.28 -15.98
N GLU A 103 10.54 1.00 -17.26
CA GLU A 103 10.14 2.00 -18.24
C GLU A 103 8.84 2.70 -17.84
N ALA A 104 7.82 1.97 -17.38
CA ALA A 104 6.54 2.54 -16.97
C ALA A 104 6.70 3.54 -15.80
N PHE A 105 7.48 3.18 -14.78
CA PHE A 105 7.72 4.00 -13.60
C PHE A 105 8.68 5.17 -13.88
N ASP A 106 9.75 4.95 -14.66
CA ASP A 106 10.66 6.02 -15.08
C ASP A 106 9.97 7.03 -15.99
N GLY A 107 9.14 6.57 -16.93
CA GLY A 107 8.30 7.43 -17.77
C GLY A 107 7.42 8.34 -16.91
N PHE A 108 6.64 7.77 -15.99
CA PHE A 108 5.79 8.55 -15.08
C PHE A 108 6.59 9.58 -14.26
N ALA A 109 7.70 9.16 -13.66
CA ALA A 109 8.54 10.05 -12.85
C ALA A 109 9.15 11.19 -13.69
N ALA A 110 9.58 10.89 -14.93
CA ALA A 110 10.10 11.87 -15.87
C ALA A 110 9.02 12.89 -16.27
N GLY A 111 7.78 12.43 -16.53
CA GLY A 111 6.66 13.30 -16.87
C GLY A 111 6.30 14.26 -15.75
N TRP A 112 6.16 13.73 -14.53
CA TRP A 112 5.84 14.54 -13.36
C TRP A 112 6.94 15.58 -13.07
N SER A 113 8.21 15.16 -13.21
CA SER A 113 9.36 16.04 -13.02
C SER A 113 9.47 17.10 -14.11
N ALA A 114 9.20 16.74 -15.37
CA ALA A 114 9.22 17.68 -16.50
C ALA A 114 8.20 18.81 -16.30
N HIS A 115 6.97 18.48 -15.88
CA HIS A 115 5.98 19.51 -15.55
C HIS A 115 6.47 20.43 -14.42
N LEU A 116 7.00 19.87 -13.32
CA LEU A 116 7.53 20.67 -12.21
C LEU A 116 8.69 21.59 -12.66
N GLU A 117 9.57 21.12 -13.53
CA GLU A 117 10.70 21.89 -14.05
C GLU A 117 10.23 23.01 -14.99
N GLU A 118 9.22 22.76 -15.82
CA GLU A 118 8.62 23.75 -16.71
C GLU A 118 7.99 24.91 -15.94
N VAL A 119 7.13 24.60 -14.97
CA VAL A 119 6.37 25.64 -14.24
C VAL A 119 7.13 26.19 -13.03
N GLY A 120 8.19 25.49 -12.60
CA GLY A 120 8.90 25.73 -11.34
C GLY A 120 8.01 25.52 -10.10
N PRO A 121 8.59 25.47 -8.89
CA PRO A 121 7.81 25.28 -7.67
C PRO A 121 6.68 26.31 -7.48
N GLY A 122 6.88 27.55 -7.95
CA GLY A 122 5.90 28.62 -7.85
C GLY A 122 4.71 28.51 -8.83
N GLY A 123 4.87 27.79 -9.94
CA GLY A 123 3.83 27.59 -10.94
C GLY A 123 2.97 26.34 -10.71
N VAL A 124 3.34 25.48 -9.75
CA VAL A 124 2.55 24.30 -9.38
C VAL A 124 1.19 24.70 -8.84
N SER A 125 0.13 24.03 -9.33
CA SER A 125 -1.23 24.18 -8.82
C SER A 125 -1.38 23.51 -7.44
N GLY A 126 -2.07 24.18 -6.51
CA GLY A 126 -2.46 23.62 -5.21
C GLY A 126 -1.70 24.18 -3.99
N TRP A 127 -1.91 23.55 -2.83
CA TRP A 127 -1.48 24.05 -1.51
C TRP A 127 0.05 24.11 -1.30
N CYS A 128 0.80 23.45 -2.19
CA CYS A 128 2.25 23.33 -2.15
C CYS A 128 2.99 24.33 -3.05
N ALA A 129 2.27 25.24 -3.72
CA ALA A 129 2.90 26.25 -4.57
C ALA A 129 4.01 27.03 -3.82
N GLY A 130 5.16 27.17 -4.46
CA GLY A 130 6.35 27.86 -3.96
C GLY A 130 7.10 27.14 -2.85
N LYS A 131 6.73 25.90 -2.49
CA LYS A 131 7.43 25.16 -1.42
C LYS A 131 8.73 24.56 -1.92
N ASN A 132 9.78 24.68 -1.11
CA ASN A 132 11.16 24.25 -1.42
C ASN A 132 11.40 22.73 -1.37
N TRP A 133 10.40 21.97 -0.93
CA TRP A 133 10.40 20.52 -0.94
C TRP A 133 9.78 19.94 -2.23
N LEU A 134 9.19 20.78 -3.10
CA LEU A 134 8.88 20.39 -4.47
C LEU A 134 10.18 20.20 -5.25
N ARG A 135 10.44 18.95 -5.64
CA ARG A 135 11.66 18.53 -6.32
C ARG A 135 11.34 17.42 -7.31
N PRO A 136 12.11 17.29 -8.41
CA PRO A 136 12.03 16.14 -9.30
C PRO A 136 12.10 14.82 -8.53
N ILE A 137 11.42 13.80 -9.07
CA ILE A 137 11.28 12.46 -8.51
C ILE A 137 11.85 11.43 -9.48
N SER A 138 12.26 10.26 -8.99
CA SER A 138 12.71 9.13 -9.82
C SER A 138 11.65 8.02 -9.92
N GLY A 139 11.83 7.07 -10.85
CA GLY A 139 11.00 5.86 -10.91
C GLY A 139 11.05 5.06 -9.62
N GLU A 140 12.23 4.93 -8.98
CA GLU A 140 12.39 4.31 -7.63
C GLU A 140 11.49 5.02 -6.59
N ASP A 141 11.35 6.35 -6.63
CA ASP A 141 10.50 7.09 -5.71
C ASP A 141 9.01 6.74 -5.91
N VAL A 142 8.58 6.69 -7.18
CA VAL A 142 7.21 6.35 -7.56
C VAL A 142 6.91 4.89 -7.21
N TYR A 143 7.86 3.97 -7.44
CA TYR A 143 7.75 2.56 -7.08
C TYR A 143 7.66 2.38 -5.55
N ALA A 144 8.51 3.07 -4.78
CA ALA A 144 8.44 3.05 -3.32
C ALA A 144 7.08 3.57 -2.79
N TYR A 145 6.53 4.59 -3.45
CA TYR A 145 5.19 5.07 -3.14
C TYR A 145 4.10 4.05 -3.49
N ALA A 146 4.15 3.43 -4.67
CA ALA A 146 3.21 2.38 -5.07
C ALA A 146 3.26 1.18 -4.09
N ARG A 147 4.46 0.75 -3.67
CA ARG A 147 4.63 -0.29 -2.64
C ARG A 147 4.03 0.14 -1.29
N SER A 148 4.08 1.44 -0.93
CA SER A 148 3.40 1.93 0.27
C SER A 148 1.87 1.79 0.22
N ILE A 149 1.27 1.82 -0.98
CA ILE A 149 -0.15 1.56 -1.21
C ILE A 149 -0.44 0.05 -1.09
N ALA A 150 0.46 -0.83 -1.56
CA ALA A 150 0.33 -2.27 -1.38
C ALA A 150 0.30 -2.68 0.11
N LEU A 151 0.96 -1.90 0.97
CA LEU A 151 0.99 -2.10 2.42
C LEU A 151 -0.17 -1.45 3.19
N LEU A 152 -1.17 -0.89 2.49
CA LEU A 152 -2.22 -0.08 3.12
C LEU A 152 -3.03 -0.84 4.17
N ALA A 153 -3.35 -2.10 3.90
CA ALA A 153 -4.14 -2.96 4.79
C ALA A 153 -3.29 -3.78 5.78
N SER A 154 -2.00 -3.47 5.89
CA SER A 154 -1.03 -4.17 6.75
C SER A 154 -0.04 -3.20 7.41
N SER A 155 1.26 -3.23 7.11
CA SER A 155 2.27 -2.38 7.77
C SER A 155 1.92 -0.89 7.72
N GLY A 156 1.32 -0.41 6.63
CA GLY A 156 0.90 0.97 6.46
C GLY A 156 -0.16 1.42 7.48
N ALA A 157 -1.04 0.51 7.89
CA ALA A 157 -2.07 0.76 8.91
C ALA A 157 -1.54 0.78 10.35
N LEU A 158 -0.29 0.35 10.56
CA LEU A 158 0.31 0.15 11.88
C LEU A 158 1.49 1.08 12.18
N THR A 159 1.74 2.07 11.31
CA THR A 159 2.95 2.92 11.38
C THR A 159 3.16 3.61 12.73
N ASP A 160 2.10 4.16 13.35
CA ASP A 160 2.20 4.79 14.67
C ASP A 160 2.60 3.81 15.79
N PHE A 161 2.05 2.60 15.77
CA PHE A 161 2.35 1.57 16.78
C PHE A 161 3.74 0.98 16.61
N ILE A 162 4.22 0.88 15.36
CA ILE A 162 5.61 0.53 15.05
C ILE A 162 6.54 1.61 15.62
N ALA A 163 6.26 2.89 15.36
CA ALA A 163 7.12 4.02 15.74
C ALA A 163 7.23 4.30 17.24
N THR A 164 6.29 3.77 18.02
CA THR A 164 6.20 3.94 19.47
C THR A 164 6.54 2.67 20.25
N ALA A 165 6.88 1.58 19.56
CA ALA A 165 7.33 0.34 20.17
C ALA A 165 8.70 0.48 20.83
N ALA A 166 8.72 0.32 22.16
CA ALA A 166 9.93 0.31 22.95
C ALA A 166 9.75 -0.62 24.16
N PRO A 167 10.82 -1.30 24.61
CA PRO A 167 10.77 -2.07 25.84
C PRO A 167 10.48 -1.16 27.04
N PRO A 168 9.83 -1.67 28.10
CA PRO A 168 9.51 -0.89 29.28
C PRO A 168 10.78 -0.33 29.93
N THR A 169 10.73 0.93 30.32
CA THR A 169 11.78 1.56 31.14
C THR A 169 11.45 1.40 32.61
N ALA A 170 12.43 1.52 33.50
CA ALA A 170 12.18 1.45 34.94
C ALA A 170 11.07 2.42 35.43
N ALA A 171 11.00 3.62 34.84
CA ALA A 171 9.94 4.59 35.16
C ALA A 171 8.57 4.20 34.57
N ALA A 172 8.54 3.51 33.43
CA ALA A 172 7.29 3.05 32.82
C ALA A 172 6.69 1.83 33.54
N ARG A 173 7.52 1.00 34.19
CA ARG A 173 7.08 -0.15 34.99
C ARG A 173 6.24 0.25 36.21
N ASP A 174 6.54 1.40 36.80
CA ASP A 174 5.79 1.91 37.97
C ASP A 174 4.41 2.50 37.59
N GLU A 175 4.23 2.88 36.32
CA GLU A 175 2.97 3.39 35.76
C GLU A 175 2.21 2.33 34.92
N GLU A 176 2.73 1.10 34.88
CA GLU A 176 2.27 0.06 33.97
C GLU A 176 0.85 -0.39 34.32
N THR A 177 -0.10 -0.05 33.46
CA THR A 177 -1.47 -0.55 33.57
C THR A 177 -1.52 -1.96 32.99
N PRO A 178 -2.05 -2.96 33.70
CA PRO A 178 -2.18 -4.31 33.18
C PRO A 178 -2.90 -4.33 31.82
N PRO A 179 -2.57 -5.29 30.93
CA PRO A 179 -3.30 -5.49 29.70
C PRO A 179 -4.81 -5.54 29.95
N SER A 180 -5.58 -4.81 29.13
CA SER A 180 -7.04 -4.76 29.26
C SER A 180 -7.71 -4.92 27.90
N THR A 181 -8.70 -5.82 27.85
CA THR A 181 -9.49 -6.10 26.65
C THR A 181 -10.27 -4.87 26.18
N ASN A 182 -10.78 -4.05 27.11
CA ASN A 182 -11.45 -2.79 26.79
C ASN A 182 -10.50 -1.75 26.17
N GLY A 183 -9.28 -1.63 26.69
CA GLY A 183 -8.26 -0.76 26.12
C GLY A 183 -7.87 -1.22 24.72
N PHE A 184 -7.67 -2.53 24.56
CA PHE A 184 -7.34 -3.14 23.29
C PHE A 184 -8.44 -2.96 22.23
N ALA A 185 -9.70 -3.20 22.58
CA ALA A 185 -10.84 -2.99 21.69
C ALA A 185 -10.93 -1.53 21.21
N ARG A 186 -10.75 -0.56 22.12
CA ARG A 186 -10.74 0.87 21.77
C ARG A 186 -9.58 1.23 20.84
N ALA A 187 -8.40 0.67 21.10
CA ALA A 187 -7.24 0.89 20.27
C ALA A 187 -7.47 0.32 18.86
N LEU A 188 -7.95 -0.92 18.74
CA LEU A 188 -8.25 -1.54 17.44
C LEU A 188 -9.27 -0.72 16.66
N ALA A 189 -10.37 -0.31 17.30
CA ALA A 189 -11.41 0.53 16.71
C ALA A 189 -10.91 1.91 16.24
N SER A 190 -9.75 2.36 16.70
CA SER A 190 -9.11 3.61 16.27
C SER A 190 -8.19 3.46 15.07
N THR A 191 -7.94 2.22 14.60
CA THR A 191 -7.05 1.93 13.48
C THR A 191 -7.79 1.66 12.19
N ASP A 192 -7.10 1.86 11.06
CA ASP A 192 -7.56 1.42 9.74
C ASP A 192 -7.70 -0.12 9.65
N VAL A 193 -7.08 -0.89 10.56
CA VAL A 193 -7.25 -2.36 10.65
C VAL A 193 -8.70 -2.73 10.93
N ALA A 194 -9.37 -1.97 11.81
CA ALA A 194 -10.77 -2.19 12.16
C ALA A 194 -11.74 -1.52 11.19
N ALA A 195 -11.25 -0.83 10.15
CA ALA A 195 -12.07 -0.10 9.18
C ALA A 195 -12.85 -1.06 8.27
N ARG A 196 -13.87 -1.68 8.85
CA ARG A 196 -15.05 -2.25 8.17
C ARG A 196 -15.80 -1.20 7.33
N SER A 197 -15.38 0.08 7.37
CA SER A 197 -15.98 1.21 6.67
C SER A 197 -15.38 1.50 5.29
N THR A 198 -14.23 0.93 4.94
CA THR A 198 -13.77 0.91 3.53
C THR A 198 -14.54 -0.16 2.78
N GLY A 199 -15.71 0.25 2.26
CA GLY A 199 -16.50 -0.55 1.35
C GLY A 199 -16.11 -0.29 -0.11
N SER A 200 -16.54 -1.17 -0.99
CA SER A 200 -16.62 -0.92 -2.42
C SER A 200 -17.70 -1.84 -2.96
N ASN A 201 -18.44 -1.39 -3.97
CA ASN A 201 -19.34 -2.27 -4.71
C ASN A 201 -18.76 -2.53 -6.10
N ALA A 202 -18.87 -3.77 -6.57
CA ALA A 202 -18.67 -4.06 -7.97
C ALA A 202 -19.57 -5.21 -8.42
N TRP A 203 -20.25 -5.04 -9.56
CA TRP A 203 -21.14 -6.06 -10.14
C TRP A 203 -20.66 -6.43 -11.54
N ALA A 204 -20.46 -7.72 -11.78
CA ALA A 204 -20.27 -8.28 -13.11
C ALA A 204 -21.51 -9.06 -13.52
N VAL A 205 -22.14 -8.66 -14.62
CA VAL A 205 -23.33 -9.29 -15.17
C VAL A 205 -22.95 -9.85 -16.55
N GLY A 206 -22.92 -11.19 -16.66
CA GLY A 206 -22.65 -11.86 -17.94
C GLY A 206 -23.78 -11.67 -18.96
N ALA A 207 -23.48 -11.89 -20.24
CA ALA A 207 -24.40 -11.61 -21.35
C ALA A 207 -25.76 -12.32 -21.22
N GLU A 208 -25.81 -13.50 -20.58
CA GLU A 208 -27.06 -14.24 -20.32
C GLU A 208 -28.11 -13.46 -19.50
N LYS A 209 -27.68 -12.39 -18.80
CA LYS A 209 -28.52 -11.55 -17.96
C LYS A 209 -28.63 -10.10 -18.45
N VAL A 210 -27.93 -9.74 -19.52
CA VAL A 210 -27.99 -8.41 -20.14
C VAL A 210 -29.09 -8.41 -21.21
N THR A 211 -30.00 -7.43 -21.14
CA THR A 211 -31.06 -7.23 -22.16
C THR A 211 -30.86 -5.90 -22.87
N GLY A 212 -30.90 -5.87 -24.20
CA GLY A 212 -30.81 -4.63 -24.99
C GLY A 212 -29.39 -4.14 -25.28
N GLY A 213 -28.38 -5.00 -25.12
CA GLY A 213 -26.98 -4.74 -25.47
C GLY A 213 -26.24 -6.03 -25.80
N GLU A 214 -24.99 -5.91 -26.23
CA GLU A 214 -24.07 -7.02 -26.50
C GLU A 214 -23.00 -7.08 -25.40
N GLY A 215 -22.52 -8.27 -25.07
CA GLY A 215 -21.46 -8.47 -24.07
C GLY A 215 -21.92 -8.44 -22.61
N GLY A 216 -20.96 -8.29 -21.69
CA GLY A 216 -21.20 -8.18 -20.25
C GLY A 216 -21.39 -6.74 -19.78
N LEU A 217 -21.96 -6.57 -18.59
CA LEU A 217 -22.12 -5.29 -17.92
C LEU A 217 -21.32 -5.27 -16.62
N LEU A 218 -20.51 -4.24 -16.44
CA LEU A 218 -19.77 -3.97 -15.21
C LEU A 218 -20.30 -2.71 -14.54
N VAL A 219 -20.53 -2.78 -13.23
CA VAL A 219 -20.65 -1.62 -12.36
C VAL A 219 -19.41 -1.60 -11.46
N GLY A 220 -18.55 -0.60 -11.60
CA GLY A 220 -17.46 -0.32 -10.67
C GLY A 220 -17.82 0.84 -9.75
N ASN A 221 -17.76 0.64 -8.44
CA ASN A 221 -18.11 1.67 -7.46
C ASN A 221 -17.23 1.57 -6.20
N PRO A 222 -15.94 1.96 -6.30
CA PRO A 222 -15.05 1.97 -5.15
C PRO A 222 -15.44 3.06 -4.13
N HIS A 223 -15.37 2.78 -2.82
CA HIS A 223 -15.53 3.81 -1.78
C HIS A 223 -14.17 4.10 -1.11
N PHE A 224 -13.46 5.05 -1.69
CA PHE A 224 -12.18 5.54 -1.20
C PHE A 224 -12.29 7.01 -0.76
N PRO A 225 -11.36 7.52 0.06
CA PRO A 225 -11.37 8.91 0.52
C PRO A 225 -11.44 9.92 -0.63
N TRP A 226 -12.18 11.01 -0.41
CA TRP A 226 -12.32 12.11 -1.38
C TRP A 226 -11.10 13.03 -1.46
N GLU A 227 -10.23 12.96 -0.46
CA GLU A 227 -9.04 13.79 -0.32
C GLU A 227 -7.80 12.92 -0.07
N GLY A 228 -6.63 13.50 -0.30
CA GLY A 228 -5.35 12.84 -0.10
C GLY A 228 -4.99 11.86 -1.22
N GLU A 229 -4.03 11.01 -0.92
CA GLU A 229 -3.37 10.14 -1.88
C GLU A 229 -4.19 8.94 -2.35
N ARG A 230 -5.18 8.56 -1.55
CA ARG A 230 -6.06 7.42 -1.82
C ARG A 230 -7.20 7.78 -2.79
N ARG A 231 -7.22 9.01 -3.31
CA ARG A 231 -8.21 9.45 -4.29
C ARG A 231 -7.90 8.88 -5.68
N PHE A 232 -8.95 8.55 -6.43
CA PHE A 232 -8.86 8.19 -7.84
C PHE A 232 -8.76 9.41 -8.76
N TRP A 233 -8.00 9.26 -9.83
CA TRP A 233 -7.85 10.21 -10.94
C TRP A 233 -8.19 9.49 -12.25
N GLU A 234 -9.12 10.08 -13.01
CA GLU A 234 -9.64 9.53 -14.27
C GLU A 234 -8.70 9.88 -15.43
N VAL A 235 -8.38 8.88 -16.25
CA VAL A 235 -7.38 8.98 -17.31
C VAL A 235 -7.65 8.00 -18.44
N HIS A 236 -7.24 8.36 -19.65
CA HIS A 236 -7.25 7.49 -20.83
C HIS A 236 -5.83 7.39 -21.40
N LEU A 237 -5.33 6.17 -21.52
CA LEU A 237 -4.00 5.84 -22.02
C LEU A 237 -4.12 5.13 -23.38
N THR A 238 -3.39 5.60 -24.40
CA THR A 238 -3.43 5.04 -25.76
C THR A 238 -2.02 4.89 -26.35
N VAL A 239 -1.64 3.64 -26.65
CA VAL A 239 -0.54 3.30 -27.56
C VAL A 239 -1.17 2.78 -28.86
N PRO A 240 -1.10 3.52 -29.99
CA PRO A 240 -1.81 3.16 -31.22
C PRO A 240 -1.51 1.74 -31.70
N GLY A 241 -2.55 0.90 -31.78
CA GLY A 241 -2.44 -0.49 -32.23
C GLY A 241 -2.06 -1.50 -31.15
N GLU A 242 -1.78 -1.06 -29.93
CA GLU A 242 -1.32 -1.92 -28.83
C GLU A 242 -2.19 -1.80 -27.57
N THR A 243 -2.38 -0.59 -27.04
CA THR A 243 -3.13 -0.35 -25.80
C THR A 243 -4.13 0.78 -26.00
N ASN A 244 -5.37 0.56 -25.55
CA ASN A 244 -6.43 1.57 -25.55
C ASN A 244 -7.30 1.36 -24.32
N ILE A 245 -7.04 2.12 -23.26
CA ILE A 245 -7.59 1.84 -21.93
C ILE A 245 -8.05 3.12 -21.22
N TYR A 246 -9.29 3.11 -20.77
CA TYR A 246 -9.93 4.22 -20.07
C TYR A 246 -10.30 3.78 -18.67
N GLY A 247 -10.06 4.64 -17.67
CA GLY A 247 -10.49 4.33 -16.32
C GLY A 247 -9.98 5.31 -15.30
N ALA A 248 -9.76 4.81 -14.09
CA ALA A 248 -9.21 5.58 -13.01
C ALA A 248 -8.05 4.86 -12.33
N GLN A 249 -7.12 5.66 -11.83
CA GLN A 249 -5.94 5.21 -11.11
C GLN A 249 -5.80 5.98 -9.80
N LEU A 250 -5.22 5.38 -8.77
CA LEU A 250 -4.83 6.10 -7.56
C LEU A 250 -3.79 7.18 -7.94
N ILE A 251 -3.88 8.35 -7.32
CA ILE A 251 -2.99 9.47 -7.65
C ILE A 251 -1.52 9.06 -7.43
N GLY A 252 -0.68 9.31 -8.43
CA GLY A 252 0.78 9.20 -8.32
C GLY A 252 1.37 7.83 -8.66
N VAL A 253 0.59 6.93 -9.28
CA VAL A 253 1.10 5.64 -9.78
C VAL A 253 0.72 5.46 -11.27
N PRO A 254 1.56 4.80 -12.08
CA PRO A 254 1.31 4.62 -13.51
C PRO A 254 0.20 3.58 -13.80
N GLY A 255 -0.33 3.61 -15.03
CA GLY A 255 -1.33 2.64 -15.52
C GLY A 255 -2.77 2.96 -15.10
N VAL A 256 -3.65 1.96 -15.17
CA VAL A 256 -5.08 2.07 -14.80
C VAL A 256 -5.39 1.02 -13.74
N GLY A 257 -5.95 1.45 -12.60
CA GLY A 257 -6.31 0.55 -11.49
C GLY A 257 -7.68 -0.10 -11.66
N ILE A 258 -8.65 0.66 -12.19
CA ILE A 258 -9.99 0.20 -12.53
C ILE A 258 -10.41 0.83 -13.86
N GLY A 259 -11.05 0.10 -14.76
CA GLY A 259 -11.31 0.65 -16.08
C GLY A 259 -11.86 -0.34 -17.08
N PHE A 260 -11.74 0.01 -18.35
CA PHE A 260 -12.17 -0.79 -19.47
C PHE A 260 -11.33 -0.51 -20.72
N THR A 261 -11.28 -1.53 -21.58
CA THR A 261 -10.78 -1.49 -22.95
C THR A 261 -11.96 -1.75 -23.91
N ASP A 262 -11.68 -1.85 -25.20
CA ASP A 262 -12.68 -2.30 -26.18
C ASP A 262 -13.11 -3.77 -25.99
N SER A 263 -12.33 -4.57 -25.24
CA SER A 263 -12.51 -6.02 -25.10
C SER A 263 -12.95 -6.49 -23.72
N PHE A 264 -12.67 -5.74 -22.65
CA PHE A 264 -13.00 -6.12 -21.28
C PHE A 264 -13.03 -4.92 -20.33
N ALA A 265 -13.65 -5.09 -19.17
CA ALA A 265 -13.72 -4.11 -18.11
C ALA A 265 -13.52 -4.76 -16.75
N TRP A 266 -12.92 -4.06 -15.79
CA TRP A 266 -12.77 -4.54 -14.42
C TRP A 266 -12.87 -3.42 -13.37
N SER A 267 -13.17 -3.84 -12.14
CA SER A 267 -13.13 -3.00 -10.96
C SER A 267 -12.63 -3.78 -9.76
N HIS A 268 -12.29 -3.05 -8.70
CA HIS A 268 -11.79 -3.62 -7.45
C HIS A 268 -12.73 -3.35 -6.28
N THR A 269 -12.75 -4.29 -5.35
CA THR A 269 -13.31 -4.09 -4.01
C THR A 269 -12.28 -4.53 -2.98
N VAL A 270 -12.29 -3.98 -1.77
CA VAL A 270 -11.38 -4.43 -0.71
C VAL A 270 -11.69 -5.89 -0.38
N SER A 271 -10.67 -6.74 -0.34
CA SER A 271 -10.81 -8.16 0.00
C SER A 271 -11.20 -8.34 1.47
N ALA A 272 -12.00 -9.37 1.75
CA ALA A 272 -12.32 -9.77 3.12
C ALA A 272 -11.18 -10.54 3.81
N GLY A 273 -10.21 -11.06 3.06
CA GLY A 273 -9.05 -11.75 3.61
C GLY A 273 -8.11 -10.79 4.34
N HIS A 274 -7.53 -11.25 5.44
CA HIS A 274 -6.55 -10.47 6.20
C HIS A 274 -5.22 -10.40 5.46
N ARG A 275 -4.50 -9.27 5.56
CA ARG A 275 -3.18 -9.07 4.93
C ARG A 275 -2.02 -9.25 5.90
N PHE A 276 -2.32 -9.58 7.15
CA PHE A 276 -1.34 -9.84 8.18
C PHE A 276 -1.97 -10.69 9.29
N THR A 277 -1.13 -11.32 10.10
CA THR A 277 -1.52 -11.87 11.40
C THR A 277 -0.71 -11.16 12.48
N ALA A 278 -1.37 -10.75 13.56
CA ALA A 278 -0.71 -10.27 14.76
C ALA A 278 -0.38 -11.46 15.67
N TYR A 279 0.67 -11.31 16.47
CA TYR A 279 1.10 -12.32 17.42
C TYR A 279 1.36 -11.68 18.79
N THR A 280 0.83 -12.28 19.85
CA THR A 280 1.35 -12.06 21.20
C THR A 280 2.65 -12.86 21.36
N LEU A 281 3.67 -12.23 21.91
CA LEU A 281 4.93 -12.87 22.24
C LEU A 281 5.10 -12.89 23.75
N ASP A 282 5.27 -14.06 24.34
CA ASP A 282 5.72 -14.21 25.71
C ASP A 282 7.19 -13.81 25.80
N LEU A 283 7.50 -12.88 26.70
CA LEU A 283 8.86 -12.37 26.88
C LEU A 283 9.66 -13.24 27.85
N ASP A 284 10.96 -13.32 27.61
CA ASP A 284 11.89 -13.96 28.53
C ASP A 284 11.92 -13.16 29.85
N PRO A 285 11.62 -13.77 31.02
CA PRO A 285 11.63 -13.10 32.32
C PRO A 285 12.98 -12.45 32.68
N ALA A 286 14.08 -12.89 32.05
CA ALA A 286 15.41 -12.33 32.27
C ALA A 286 15.70 -11.10 31.39
N ASP A 287 15.06 -10.94 30.24
CA ASP A 287 15.27 -9.81 29.34
C ASP A 287 14.04 -9.55 28.44
N PRO A 288 13.28 -8.44 28.61
CA PRO A 288 12.09 -8.15 27.82
C PRO A 288 12.38 -7.81 26.35
N ARG A 289 13.64 -7.88 25.91
CA ARG A 289 14.08 -7.79 24.50
C ARG A 289 14.24 -9.17 23.86
N ARG A 290 13.92 -10.23 24.58
CA ARG A 290 13.88 -11.61 24.10
C ARG A 290 12.47 -12.15 24.30
N TYR A 291 12.06 -13.04 23.42
CA TYR A 291 10.77 -13.72 23.47
C TYR A 291 10.99 -15.22 23.40
N LEU A 292 9.99 -15.99 23.81
CA LEU A 292 10.03 -17.44 23.82
C LEU A 292 9.24 -17.99 22.63
N VAL A 293 9.78 -19.01 21.97
CA VAL A 293 9.06 -19.84 21.00
C VAL A 293 9.28 -21.29 21.38
N ASP A 294 8.20 -22.01 21.68
CA ASP A 294 8.22 -23.36 22.22
C ASP A 294 9.12 -23.51 23.48
N GLY A 295 9.22 -22.44 24.27
CA GLY A 295 10.06 -22.36 25.47
C GLY A 295 11.53 -21.99 25.22
N GLU A 296 11.96 -21.87 23.97
CA GLU A 296 13.32 -21.49 23.61
C GLU A 296 13.43 -19.97 23.38
N PRO A 297 14.44 -19.28 23.99
CA PRO A 297 14.59 -17.84 23.85
C PRO A 297 15.09 -17.42 22.46
N ARG A 298 14.47 -16.38 21.91
CA ARG A 298 14.80 -15.72 20.64
C ARG A 298 15.09 -14.24 20.90
N GLU A 299 16.13 -13.73 20.27
CA GLU A 299 16.50 -12.31 20.37
C GLU A 299 15.64 -11.45 19.43
N MET A 300 15.16 -10.30 19.92
CA MET A 300 14.65 -9.27 19.02
C MET A 300 15.80 -8.51 18.36
N THR A 301 15.56 -8.04 17.14
CA THR A 301 16.51 -7.17 16.44
C THR A 301 16.17 -5.70 16.66
N ALA A 302 17.18 -4.86 16.88
CA ALA A 302 17.03 -3.41 17.03
C ALA A 302 17.70 -2.67 15.87
N GLN A 303 16.93 -1.81 15.21
CA GLN A 303 17.41 -0.88 14.19
C GLN A 303 17.38 0.56 14.73
N SER A 304 18.53 1.22 14.83
CA SER A 304 18.60 2.63 15.23
C SER A 304 18.22 3.54 14.06
N VAL A 305 16.98 4.03 14.06
CA VAL A 305 16.45 4.93 13.02
C VAL A 305 16.61 6.38 13.46
N ARG A 306 17.06 7.23 12.53
CA ARG A 306 17.21 8.68 12.72
C ARG A 306 16.37 9.43 11.70
N VAL A 307 15.60 10.43 12.16
CA VAL A 307 14.83 11.38 11.33
C VAL A 307 15.19 12.82 11.69
N GLN A 308 14.90 13.75 10.79
CA GLN A 308 15.09 15.19 11.02
C GLN A 308 13.73 15.84 11.26
N VAL A 309 13.61 16.66 12.30
CA VAL A 309 12.35 17.30 12.70
C VAL A 309 12.51 18.80 12.70
N ARG A 310 11.65 19.51 11.98
CA ARG A 310 11.59 20.96 11.99
C ARG A 310 10.88 21.47 13.24
N ARG A 311 11.58 22.32 13.98
CA ARG A 311 11.06 22.98 15.18
C ARG A 311 10.30 24.26 14.80
N PRO A 312 9.46 24.81 15.70
CA PRO A 312 8.74 26.07 15.46
C PRO A 312 9.66 27.25 15.12
N ASN A 313 10.88 27.28 15.66
CA ASN A 313 11.91 28.29 15.34
C ASN A 313 12.58 28.10 13.97
N GLY A 314 12.19 27.07 13.19
CA GLY A 314 12.73 26.75 11.88
C GLY A 314 13.97 25.83 11.89
N GLU A 315 14.54 25.53 13.05
CA GLU A 315 15.71 24.67 13.19
C GLU A 315 15.37 23.19 12.94
N LEU A 316 16.31 22.44 12.37
CA LEU A 316 16.20 20.98 12.24
C LEU A 316 16.91 20.29 13.40
N ARG A 317 16.17 19.47 14.14
CA ARG A 317 16.73 18.60 15.20
C ARG A 317 16.58 17.14 14.80
N ALA A 318 17.64 16.37 15.00
CA ALA A 318 17.57 14.92 14.84
C ALA A 318 16.82 14.26 16.00
N VAL A 319 15.92 13.35 15.67
CA VAL A 319 15.30 12.39 16.60
C VAL A 319 15.80 11.00 16.21
N ARG A 320 16.18 10.20 17.21
CA ARG A 320 16.66 8.83 17.03
C ARG A 320 15.85 7.90 17.94
N ARG A 321 15.34 6.79 17.40
CA ARG A 321 14.66 5.74 18.15
C ARG A 321 15.18 4.37 17.70
N ASN A 322 15.23 3.42 18.62
CA ASN A 322 15.45 2.02 18.27
C ASN A 322 14.11 1.42 17.90
N MET A 323 14.03 0.88 16.71
CA MET A 323 12.88 0.20 16.15
C MET A 323 13.13 -1.29 16.26
N TRP A 324 12.17 -2.05 16.78
CA TRP A 324 12.37 -3.45 17.14
C TRP A 324 11.62 -4.40 16.21
N SER A 325 12.15 -5.61 16.01
CA SER A 325 11.48 -6.65 15.23
C SER A 325 11.74 -8.03 15.82
N SER A 326 10.72 -8.89 15.77
CA SER A 326 10.81 -10.34 15.99
C SER A 326 11.13 -11.05 14.66
N GLU A 327 11.06 -12.38 14.64
CA GLU A 327 11.11 -13.14 13.37
C GLU A 327 9.87 -12.94 12.50
N TYR A 328 8.72 -12.62 13.10
CA TYR A 328 7.47 -12.35 12.37
C TYR A 328 7.49 -11.00 11.66
N GLY A 329 8.09 -9.98 12.29
CA GLY A 329 8.11 -8.62 11.77
C GLY A 329 8.29 -7.56 12.85
N PRO A 330 7.89 -6.30 12.58
CA PRO A 330 8.03 -5.21 13.54
C PRO A 330 7.29 -5.49 14.86
N ILE A 331 7.88 -5.06 15.97
CA ILE A 331 7.17 -4.98 17.24
C ILE A 331 6.25 -3.76 17.20
N ILE A 332 5.05 -3.89 17.76
CA ILE A 332 4.06 -2.83 17.85
C ILE A 332 3.70 -2.58 19.31
N ASN A 333 3.66 -1.33 19.73
CA ASN A 333 3.16 -0.97 21.05
C ASN A 333 1.71 -0.53 20.94
N PHE A 334 0.82 -1.52 21.09
CA PHE A 334 -0.61 -1.32 20.95
C PHE A 334 -1.24 -1.01 22.32
N PRO A 335 -1.95 0.12 22.48
CA PRO A 335 -2.56 0.45 23.77
C PRO A 335 -3.47 -0.67 24.29
N GLY A 336 -3.30 -1.05 25.56
CA GLY A 336 -4.09 -2.10 26.21
C GLY A 336 -3.53 -3.52 26.10
N VAL A 337 -2.52 -3.79 25.28
CA VAL A 337 -1.80 -5.08 25.22
C VAL A 337 -0.29 -4.88 25.34
N GLY A 338 0.23 -3.77 24.80
CA GLY A 338 1.52 -3.13 25.14
C GLY A 338 2.78 -3.98 24.98
N TRP A 339 3.93 -3.35 25.21
CA TRP A 339 5.18 -4.04 25.50
C TRP A 339 5.44 -3.94 27.01
N THR A 340 5.29 -5.06 27.70
CA THR A 340 5.46 -5.18 29.15
C THR A 340 6.74 -5.93 29.51
N ASP A 341 6.94 -6.28 30.78
CA ASP A 341 8.01 -7.20 31.16
C ASP A 341 7.72 -8.68 30.81
N THR A 342 6.47 -9.01 30.47
CA THR A 342 6.03 -10.40 30.26
C THR A 342 5.51 -10.67 28.85
N GLN A 343 5.09 -9.65 28.12
CA GLN A 343 4.53 -9.83 26.78
C GLN A 343 4.80 -8.64 25.86
N THR A 344 4.77 -8.87 24.55
CA THR A 344 4.66 -7.80 23.54
C THR A 344 3.82 -8.26 22.35
N LEU A 345 3.58 -7.35 21.40
CA LEU A 345 2.90 -7.64 20.14
C LEU A 345 3.84 -7.47 18.95
N THR A 346 3.68 -8.34 17.97
CA THR A 346 4.30 -8.22 16.64
C THR A 346 3.29 -8.59 15.57
N PHE A 347 3.66 -8.46 14.30
CA PHE A 347 2.82 -8.92 13.19
C PHE A 347 3.69 -9.38 12.02
N ARG A 348 3.15 -10.30 11.22
CA ARG A 348 3.71 -10.73 9.93
C ARG A 348 2.81 -10.25 8.81
N ASP A 349 3.39 -9.57 7.83
CA ASP A 349 2.70 -8.89 6.74
C ASP A 349 2.83 -9.68 5.43
N ALA A 350 1.71 -10.03 4.81
CA ALA A 350 1.65 -10.82 3.58
C ALA A 350 2.13 -10.03 2.35
N ASN A 351 2.12 -8.70 2.41
CA ASN A 351 2.53 -7.83 1.31
C ASN A 351 3.95 -7.29 1.47
N ILE A 352 4.68 -7.63 2.54
CA ILE A 352 6.02 -7.06 2.75
C ILE A 352 7.06 -7.57 1.73
N GLY A 353 6.80 -8.75 1.17
CA GLY A 353 7.55 -9.38 0.09
C GLY A 353 7.03 -8.98 -1.29
N ASN A 354 5.70 -8.94 -1.48
CA ASN A 354 5.00 -8.68 -2.75
C ASN A 354 5.65 -7.58 -3.62
N ASP A 355 6.50 -7.99 -4.56
CA ASP A 355 7.13 -7.15 -5.57
C ASP A 355 6.50 -7.33 -6.96
N GLU A 356 5.68 -8.37 -7.12
CA GLU A 356 4.93 -8.70 -8.32
C GLU A 356 3.73 -7.79 -8.55
N PHE A 357 3.35 -6.94 -7.58
CA PHE A 357 2.24 -6.00 -7.74
C PHE A 357 2.42 -5.10 -8.96
N ALA A 358 3.66 -4.69 -9.26
CA ALA A 358 3.94 -3.83 -10.41
C ALA A 358 3.73 -4.58 -11.74
N GLU A 359 4.24 -5.81 -11.83
CA GLU A 359 4.04 -6.69 -13.00
C GLU A 359 2.55 -7.00 -13.20
N GLN A 360 1.84 -7.34 -12.12
CA GLN A 360 0.42 -7.62 -12.13
C GLN A 360 -0.39 -6.47 -12.75
N TYR A 361 -0.19 -5.23 -12.29
CA TYR A 361 -0.97 -4.08 -12.78
C TYR A 361 -0.52 -3.60 -14.15
N LEU A 362 0.77 -3.76 -14.50
CA LEU A 362 1.24 -3.49 -15.85
C LEU A 362 0.63 -4.48 -16.85
N ALA A 363 0.68 -5.78 -16.57
CA ALA A 363 0.07 -6.82 -17.40
C ALA A 363 -1.45 -6.65 -17.55
N MET A 364 -2.15 -6.23 -16.49
CA MET A 364 -3.57 -5.87 -16.58
C MET A 364 -3.81 -4.65 -17.49
N THR A 365 -2.91 -3.65 -17.43
CA THR A 365 -3.02 -2.41 -18.23
C THR A 365 -2.71 -2.67 -19.71
N THR A 366 -1.81 -3.59 -20.03
CA THR A 366 -1.37 -3.90 -21.40
C THR A 366 -2.08 -5.09 -22.03
N ALA A 367 -2.91 -5.83 -21.28
CA ALA A 367 -3.66 -6.96 -21.80
C ALA A 367 -4.55 -6.57 -22.99
N THR A 368 -4.46 -7.33 -24.08
CA THR A 368 -5.21 -7.09 -25.32
C THR A 368 -6.47 -7.95 -25.41
N SER A 369 -6.56 -8.99 -24.58
CA SER A 369 -7.71 -9.88 -24.48
C SER A 369 -8.10 -10.16 -23.04
N PHE A 370 -9.36 -10.58 -22.84
CA PHE A 370 -9.83 -10.96 -21.51
C PHE A 370 -9.10 -12.19 -20.94
N ASP A 371 -8.64 -13.10 -21.81
CA ASP A 371 -7.87 -14.28 -21.40
C ASP A 371 -6.46 -13.90 -20.94
N GLU A 372 -5.81 -12.92 -21.58
CA GLU A 372 -4.56 -12.33 -21.09
C GLU A 372 -4.76 -11.62 -19.74
N PHE A 373 -5.85 -10.86 -19.60
CA PHE A 373 -6.19 -10.21 -18.32
C PHE A 373 -6.36 -11.23 -17.17
N VAL A 374 -7.10 -12.32 -17.41
CA VAL A 374 -7.24 -13.41 -16.43
C VAL A 374 -5.91 -14.15 -16.23
N GLY A 375 -5.10 -14.27 -17.28
CA GLY A 375 -3.75 -14.85 -17.25
C GLY A 375 -2.83 -14.09 -16.30
N ALA A 376 -2.81 -12.75 -16.36
CA ALA A 376 -2.00 -11.90 -15.50
C ALA A 376 -2.24 -12.19 -14.01
N HIS A 377 -3.50 -12.39 -13.61
CA HIS A 377 -3.86 -12.77 -12.24
C HIS A 377 -3.34 -14.16 -11.81
N ARG A 378 -3.24 -15.10 -12.74
CA ARG A 378 -2.73 -16.46 -12.46
C ARG A 378 -1.20 -16.49 -12.40
N GLU A 379 -0.55 -15.68 -13.23
CA GLU A 379 0.90 -15.64 -13.35
C GLU A 379 1.54 -14.88 -12.20
N HIS A 380 1.09 -13.65 -11.95
CA HIS A 380 1.78 -12.77 -11.00
C HIS A 380 1.26 -12.90 -9.57
N GLN A 381 -0.05 -13.13 -9.40
CA GLN A 381 -0.71 -13.14 -8.09
C GLN A 381 -0.32 -11.91 -7.23
N GLY A 382 -0.12 -10.76 -7.87
CA GLY A 382 0.50 -9.57 -7.27
C GLY A 382 -0.49 -8.61 -6.60
N VAL A 383 -1.80 -8.89 -6.68
CA VAL A 383 -2.84 -7.99 -6.16
C VAL A 383 -2.69 -7.87 -4.63
N PRO A 384 -2.52 -6.67 -4.06
CA PRO A 384 -2.12 -6.61 -2.65
C PRO A 384 -3.27 -6.79 -1.66
N LEU A 385 -4.44 -6.22 -1.93
CA LEU A 385 -5.55 -6.16 -0.96
C LEU A 385 -6.96 -6.16 -1.56
N PHE A 386 -7.09 -6.40 -2.86
CA PHE A 386 -8.35 -6.24 -3.58
C PHE A 386 -8.88 -7.56 -4.13
N ASN A 387 -10.21 -7.71 -4.15
CA ASN A 387 -10.87 -8.56 -5.13
C ASN A 387 -10.84 -7.88 -6.51
N THR A 388 -10.90 -8.68 -7.57
CA THR A 388 -11.13 -8.20 -8.94
C THR A 388 -12.47 -8.73 -9.46
N VAL A 389 -13.30 -7.84 -9.98
CA VAL A 389 -14.57 -8.15 -10.64
C VAL A 389 -14.47 -7.66 -12.08
N ALA A 390 -14.70 -8.53 -13.05
CA ALA A 390 -14.49 -8.20 -14.46
C ALA A 390 -15.55 -8.80 -15.39
N VAL A 391 -15.70 -8.19 -16.56
CA VAL A 391 -16.51 -8.70 -17.67
C VAL A 391 -15.76 -8.53 -18.99
N SER A 392 -16.13 -9.34 -19.98
CA SER A 392 -15.62 -9.23 -21.35
C SER A 392 -16.71 -8.80 -22.32
N SER A 393 -16.30 -8.26 -23.47
CA SER A 393 -17.17 -7.92 -24.59
C SER A 393 -17.83 -9.15 -25.21
N ASP A 394 -17.22 -10.34 -25.10
CA ASP A 394 -17.81 -11.62 -25.49
C ASP A 394 -18.84 -12.18 -24.49
N GLY A 395 -19.07 -11.49 -23.36
CA GLY A 395 -20.18 -11.78 -22.46
C GLY A 395 -19.85 -12.58 -21.20
N ARG A 396 -18.57 -12.86 -20.92
CA ARG A 396 -18.14 -13.55 -19.70
C ARG A 396 -18.13 -12.59 -18.52
N ALA A 397 -18.44 -13.12 -17.34
CA ALA A 397 -18.26 -12.47 -16.05
C ALA A 397 -17.23 -13.26 -15.24
N TRP A 398 -16.36 -12.56 -14.52
CA TRP A 398 -15.29 -13.16 -13.76
C TRP A 398 -15.10 -12.44 -12.41
N TYR A 399 -14.75 -13.23 -11.41
CA TYR A 399 -14.41 -12.78 -10.07
C TYR A 399 -13.20 -13.56 -9.60
N ALA A 400 -12.25 -12.87 -8.98
CA ALA A 400 -11.22 -13.52 -8.19
C ALA A 400 -10.79 -12.66 -7.00
N ASP A 401 -10.40 -13.36 -5.94
CA ASP A 401 -9.59 -12.81 -4.88
C ASP A 401 -8.20 -13.45 -4.98
N THR A 402 -7.29 -12.79 -5.68
CA THR A 402 -5.90 -13.25 -5.86
C THR A 402 -4.95 -12.48 -4.96
N SER A 403 -5.43 -11.99 -3.82
CA SER A 403 -4.65 -11.13 -2.95
C SER A 403 -3.81 -11.89 -1.93
N ALA A 404 -2.62 -11.38 -1.61
CA ALA A 404 -1.64 -12.03 -0.73
C ALA A 404 -2.22 -12.32 0.67
N THR A 405 -2.48 -13.59 0.98
CA THR A 405 -3.23 -14.00 2.18
C THR A 405 -2.38 -14.90 3.06
N PRO A 406 -2.27 -14.66 4.38
CA PRO A 406 -1.60 -15.55 5.31
C PRO A 406 -2.15 -16.98 5.26
N ASN A 407 -1.26 -17.97 5.13
CA ASN A 407 -1.62 -19.37 5.10
C ASN A 407 -1.33 -20.06 6.43
N LEU A 408 -2.37 -20.39 7.19
CA LEU A 408 -2.23 -21.18 8.42
C LEU A 408 -2.49 -22.65 8.14
N SER A 409 -1.66 -23.52 8.74
CA SER A 409 -1.91 -24.95 8.68
C SER A 409 -3.28 -25.30 9.27
N ARG A 410 -3.84 -26.45 8.87
CA ARG A 410 -5.10 -26.97 9.47
C ARG A 410 -4.99 -27.10 10.99
N GLN A 411 -3.80 -27.33 11.53
CA GLN A 411 -3.57 -27.38 12.97
C GLN A 411 -3.65 -25.97 13.58
N GLY A 412 -2.94 -25.00 13.00
CA GLY A 412 -3.00 -23.60 13.41
C GLY A 412 -4.44 -23.06 13.39
N GLU A 413 -5.21 -23.33 12.34
CA GLU A 413 -6.62 -22.94 12.30
C GLU A 413 -7.46 -23.53 13.44
N ARG A 414 -7.23 -24.81 13.80
CA ARG A 414 -7.97 -25.44 14.91
C ARG A 414 -7.60 -24.82 16.25
N LEU A 415 -6.32 -24.50 16.44
CA LEU A 415 -5.85 -23.82 17.63
C LEU A 415 -6.43 -22.40 17.72
N TYR A 416 -6.43 -21.65 16.61
CA TYR A 416 -7.04 -20.32 16.55
C TYR A 416 -8.54 -20.36 16.86
N ARG A 417 -9.29 -21.29 16.25
CA ARG A 417 -10.73 -21.49 16.55
C ARG A 417 -10.98 -21.84 18.01
N ARG A 418 -10.01 -22.44 18.71
CA ARG A 418 -10.09 -22.68 20.15
C ARG A 418 -9.77 -21.41 20.94
N ALA A 419 -8.71 -20.69 20.58
CA ALA A 419 -8.34 -19.42 21.19
C ALA A 419 -9.48 -18.39 21.13
N LEU A 420 -10.26 -18.35 20.04
CA LEU A 420 -11.47 -17.52 19.94
C LEU A 420 -12.52 -17.74 21.06
N ARG A 421 -12.49 -18.90 21.73
CA ARG A 421 -13.38 -19.22 22.87
C ARG A 421 -12.68 -19.09 24.21
N ASP A 422 -11.38 -19.40 24.24
CA ASP A 422 -10.62 -19.60 25.48
C ASP A 422 -9.78 -18.36 25.86
N ASP A 423 -9.48 -17.47 24.90
CA ASP A 423 -8.65 -16.27 25.08
C ASP A 423 -9.40 -14.98 24.71
N ALA A 424 -9.55 -14.10 25.70
CA ALA A 424 -10.37 -12.89 25.55
C ALA A 424 -9.73 -11.84 24.64
N PHE A 425 -8.40 -11.76 24.54
CA PHE A 425 -7.73 -10.81 23.65
C PHE A 425 -7.86 -11.24 22.19
N THR A 426 -7.76 -12.54 21.93
CA THR A 426 -7.97 -13.17 20.63
C THR A 426 -9.40 -12.96 20.14
N GLN A 427 -10.38 -13.16 21.03
CA GLN A 427 -11.77 -12.85 20.72
C GLN A 427 -11.98 -11.36 20.40
N VAL A 428 -11.45 -10.45 21.22
CA VAL A 428 -11.54 -9.00 20.97
C VAL A 428 -10.88 -8.60 19.66
N ALA A 429 -9.72 -9.18 19.32
CA ALA A 429 -9.06 -8.94 18.04
C ALA A 429 -9.99 -9.32 16.87
N ALA A 430 -10.56 -10.53 16.93
CA ALA A 430 -11.45 -11.05 15.90
C ALA A 430 -12.73 -10.21 15.73
N ASP A 431 -13.36 -9.81 16.84
CA ASP A 431 -14.55 -8.95 16.82
C ASP A 431 -14.28 -7.58 16.16
N ASN A 432 -13.02 -7.14 16.19
CA ASN A 432 -12.55 -5.88 15.60
C ASN A 432 -11.76 -6.07 14.29
N GLY A 433 -11.86 -7.24 13.64
CA GLY A 433 -11.32 -7.46 12.29
C GLY A 433 -9.82 -7.76 12.21
N ALA A 434 -9.20 -8.18 13.32
CA ALA A 434 -7.81 -8.60 13.36
C ALA A 434 -7.68 -10.09 13.73
N ILE A 435 -6.64 -10.73 13.20
CA ILE A 435 -6.23 -12.08 13.61
C ILE A 435 -5.10 -11.94 14.62
N LEU A 436 -5.33 -12.37 15.87
CA LEU A 436 -4.33 -12.46 16.92
C LEU A 436 -4.02 -13.93 17.20
N LEU A 437 -2.76 -14.30 17.06
CA LEU A 437 -2.23 -15.65 17.28
C LEU A 437 -1.26 -15.62 18.47
N ASP A 438 -0.95 -16.81 19.00
CA ASP A 438 0.10 -16.97 19.99
C ASP A 438 1.43 -17.21 19.26
N GLY A 439 2.30 -16.19 19.23
CA GLY A 439 3.61 -16.29 18.58
C GLY A 439 4.65 -17.05 19.38
N SER A 440 4.31 -17.50 20.60
CA SER A 440 5.15 -18.42 21.37
C SER A 440 4.94 -19.89 21.00
N ASP A 441 3.95 -20.20 20.18
CA ASP A 441 3.61 -21.55 19.70
C ASP A 441 3.86 -21.64 18.19
N SER A 442 4.94 -22.34 17.80
CA SER A 442 5.36 -22.45 16.39
C SER A 442 4.30 -23.06 15.46
N ARG A 443 3.27 -23.72 16.00
CA ARG A 443 2.15 -24.25 15.21
C ARG A 443 1.27 -23.15 14.60
N PHE A 444 1.46 -21.89 15.00
CA PHE A 444 0.84 -20.71 14.40
C PHE A 444 1.72 -20.04 13.32
N GLU A 445 2.92 -20.54 13.05
CA GLU A 445 3.69 -20.09 11.89
C GLU A 445 2.92 -20.34 10.60
N TRP A 446 3.13 -19.45 9.62
CA TRP A 446 2.51 -19.61 8.31
C TRP A 446 3.12 -20.83 7.60
N GLU A 447 2.25 -21.65 7.02
CA GLU A 447 2.63 -22.86 6.31
C GLU A 447 3.16 -22.51 4.92
N GLU A 448 4.33 -23.03 4.58
CA GLU A 448 4.86 -22.96 3.22
C GLU A 448 4.32 -24.14 2.41
N VAL A 449 3.74 -23.85 1.25
CA VAL A 449 3.19 -24.87 0.35
C VAL A 449 3.78 -24.74 -1.05
N ASP A 450 4.04 -25.87 -1.70
CA ASP A 450 4.54 -25.88 -3.07
C ASP A 450 3.58 -25.15 -4.02
N GLY A 451 4.12 -24.23 -4.81
CA GLY A 451 3.35 -23.44 -5.78
C GLY A 451 2.67 -22.20 -5.21
N ALA A 452 2.84 -21.89 -3.91
CA ALA A 452 2.54 -20.55 -3.41
C ALA A 452 3.53 -19.54 -4.01
N ARG A 453 3.05 -18.30 -4.25
CA ARG A 453 3.85 -17.20 -4.76
C ARG A 453 5.03 -16.88 -3.83
N ASP A 454 4.73 -16.69 -2.55
CA ASP A 454 5.70 -16.39 -1.50
C ASP A 454 5.61 -17.38 -0.33
N PRO A 455 6.69 -17.53 0.45
CA PRO A 455 6.67 -18.31 1.69
C PRO A 455 5.59 -17.85 2.69
N GLY A 456 4.67 -18.77 3.01
CA GLY A 456 3.62 -18.56 4.00
C GLY A 456 2.31 -17.95 3.46
N LEU A 457 2.14 -17.89 2.14
CA LEU A 457 0.89 -17.46 1.48
C LEU A 457 0.04 -18.62 0.95
#